data_AF-A0A645ESM4-F1
#
_entry.id   AF-A0A645ESM4-F1
#
_cell.length_a   1.000
_cell.length_b   1.000
_cell.length_c   1.000
_cell.angle_alpha   90.00
_cell.angle_beta   90.00
_cell.angle_gamma   90.00
#
_symmetry.space_group_name_H-M   'P 1'
#
loop_
_entity.id
_entity.type
_entity.pdbx_description
1 polymer ?
#
loop_
_entity_poly.entity_id
_entity_poly.type
_entity_poly.pdbx_seq_one_letter_code
_entity_poly.pdbx_strand_id
1 'polypeptide(L)'
;MLPVKIIKREVVQVTAGKFNTILLQPIVNAGSLFKFKNTINVWVTDDDRKIPIKVATSIFIGEVGAELYRYSGVRGKVGAKIE
;
A
#
# COMPACT_ATOMS: atom_id res chain seq x y z
N MET A 1 9.84 -4.20 15.41
CA MET A 1 9.66 -3.69 14.03
C MET A 1 9.11 -4.84 13.18
N LEU A 2 8.01 -4.66 12.47
CA LEU A 2 7.46 -5.69 11.57
C LEU A 2 8.29 -5.72 10.29
N PRO A 3 8.91 -6.85 9.92
CA PRO A 3 9.63 -6.93 8.65
C PRO A 3 8.65 -6.84 7.48
N VAL A 4 9.05 -6.14 6.42
CA VAL A 4 8.27 -5.97 5.20
C VAL A 4 9.06 -6.51 4.01
N LYS A 5 8.37 -7.15 3.08
CA LYS A 5 8.93 -7.58 1.79
C LYS A 5 8.55 -6.55 0.73
N ILE A 6 9.53 -6.07 -0.02
CA ILE A 6 9.28 -5.32 -1.25
C ILE A 6 8.95 -6.34 -2.34
N ILE A 7 7.75 -6.25 -2.89
CA ILE A 7 7.26 -7.19 -3.90
C ILE A 7 7.62 -6.71 -5.30
N LYS A 8 7.23 -5.49 -5.65
CA LYS A 8 7.46 -4.89 -6.97
C LYS A 8 7.29 -3.37 -6.92
N ARG A 9 7.68 -2.72 -8.02
CA ARG A 9 7.32 -1.33 -8.32
C ARG A 9 6.32 -1.32 -9.46
N GLU A 10 5.28 -0.50 -9.34
CA GLU A 10 4.25 -0.36 -10.38
C GLU A 10 3.56 1.00 -10.31
N VAL A 11 2.95 1.40 -11.43
CA VAL A 11 2.06 2.57 -11.47
C VAL A 11 0.68 2.15 -10.99
N VAL A 12 0.13 2.86 -10.00
CA VAL A 12 -1.21 2.60 -9.49
C VAL A 12 -2.08 3.84 -9.70
N GLN A 13 -3.23 3.62 -10.33
CA GLN A 13 -4.32 4.58 -10.41
C GLN A 13 -5.19 4.43 -9.15
N VAL A 14 -5.43 5.56 -8.50
CA VAL A 14 -6.45 5.72 -7.45
C VAL A 14 -7.27 6.97 -7.76
N THR A 15 -8.33 7.22 -6.99
CA THR A 15 -9.15 8.43 -7.17
C THR A 15 -8.34 9.73 -7.03
N ALA A 16 -7.29 9.76 -6.20
CA ALA A 16 -6.41 10.93 -6.04
C ALA A 16 -5.41 11.18 -7.21
N GLY A 17 -5.34 10.28 -8.20
CA GLY A 17 -4.46 10.38 -9.38
C GLY A 17 -3.62 9.12 -9.65
N LYS A 18 -2.61 9.26 -10.51
CA LYS A 18 -1.64 8.19 -10.82
C LYS A 18 -0.33 8.39 -10.07
N PHE A 19 0.19 7.31 -9.49
CA PHE A 19 1.43 7.35 -8.73
C PHE A 19 2.37 6.23 -9.15
N ASN A 20 3.67 6.52 -9.22
CA ASN A 20 4.71 5.49 -9.12
C ASN A 20 4.72 4.96 -7.69
N THR A 21 4.69 3.63 -7.52
CA THR A 21 4.54 3.02 -6.20
C THR A 21 5.47 1.84 -5.99
N ILE A 22 5.69 1.53 -4.71
CA ILE A 22 6.30 0.29 -4.24
C ILE A 22 5.22 -0.53 -3.54
N LEU A 23 5.02 -1.77 -3.97
CA LEU A 23 4.18 -2.73 -3.27
C LEU A 23 4.97 -3.39 -2.14
N LEU A 24 4.49 -3.18 -0.92
CA LEU A 24 5.01 -3.77 0.31
C LEU A 24 4.06 -4.83 0.85
N GLN A 25 4.62 -5.93 1.33
CA GLN A 25 3.87 -6.97 2.02
C GLN A 25 4.48 -7.19 3.42
N PRO A 26 3.74 -6.89 4.50
CA PRO A 26 4.18 -7.19 5.86
C PRO A 26 4.33 -8.70 6.06
N ILE A 27 5.40 -9.09 6.77
CA ILE A 27 5.59 -10.48 7.20
C ILE A 27 4.92 -10.63 8.57
N VAL A 28 3.76 -11.28 8.57
CA VAL A 28 2.99 -11.54 9.79
C VAL A 28 3.38 -12.90 10.36
N ASN A 29 4.10 -12.91 11.47
CA ASN A 29 4.37 -14.13 12.23
C ASN A 29 3.14 -14.43 13.09
N ALA A 30 2.20 -15.19 12.54
CA ALA A 30 1.02 -15.63 13.27
C ALA A 30 1.42 -16.60 14.40
N GLY A 31 1.25 -16.18 15.66
CA GLY A 31 1.14 -17.12 16.77
C GLY A 31 -0.04 -18.08 16.54
N SER A 32 0.03 -19.27 17.17
CA SER A 32 -0.79 -20.46 16.89
C SER A 32 -2.33 -20.28 16.91
N LEU A 33 -2.86 -19.14 17.35
CA LEU A 33 -4.29 -18.89 17.47
C LEU A 33 -4.93 -18.13 16.30
N PHE A 34 -4.14 -17.51 15.41
CA PHE A 34 -4.68 -16.72 14.31
C PHE A 34 -3.79 -16.83 13.07
N LYS A 35 -3.86 -17.98 12.38
CA LYS A 35 -3.40 -18.13 11.00
C LYS A 35 -4.30 -17.32 10.07
N PHE A 36 -4.26 -15.99 10.16
CA PHE A 36 -4.77 -15.14 9.10
C PHE A 36 -3.89 -15.41 7.87
N LYS A 37 -4.36 -16.28 6.97
CA LYS A 37 -3.79 -16.47 5.61
C LYS A 37 -4.04 -15.23 4.72
N ASN A 38 -4.27 -14.08 5.33
CA ASN A 38 -4.70 -12.88 4.65
C ASN A 38 -3.44 -12.12 4.27
N THR A 39 -3.14 -12.10 2.98
CA THR A 39 -2.04 -11.31 2.43
C THR A 39 -2.44 -9.84 2.45
N ILE A 40 -1.72 -9.03 3.23
CA ILE A 40 -1.89 -7.58 3.26
C ILE A 40 -0.90 -6.96 2.27
N ASN A 41 -1.44 -6.27 1.28
CA ASN A 41 -0.69 -5.51 0.28
C ASN A 41 -0.83 -4.02 0.59
N VAL A 42 0.30 -3.32 0.68
CA VAL A 42 0.36 -1.88 0.94
C VAL A 42 1.16 -1.23 -0.18
N TRP A 43 0.52 -0.38 -0.97
CA TRP A 43 1.20 0.44 -1.97
C TRP A 43 1.56 1.78 -1.33
N VAL A 44 2.84 2.13 -1.43
CA VAL A 44 3.36 3.45 -1.02
C VAL A 44 3.95 4.17 -2.22
N THR A 45 3.96 5.50 -2.21
CA THR A 45 4.63 6.29 -3.25
C THR A 45 6.10 5.90 -3.37
N ASP A 46 6.62 5.83 -4.59
CA ASP A 46 8.06 5.65 -4.82
C ASP A 46 8.78 7.01 -4.77
N ASP A 47 8.75 7.64 -3.59
CA ASP A 47 9.52 8.84 -3.25
C ASP A 47 9.98 8.77 -1.79
N ASP A 48 10.73 9.76 -1.31
CA ASP A 48 11.28 9.74 0.06
C ASP A 48 10.21 9.70 1.16
N ARG A 49 8.97 10.11 0.84
CA ARG A 49 7.89 10.22 1.82
C ARG A 49 7.12 8.91 2.00
N LYS A 50 7.21 7.97 1.04
CA LYS A 50 6.57 6.64 1.09
C LYS A 50 5.11 6.71 1.58
N ILE A 51 4.34 7.64 1.03
CA ILE A 51 2.95 7.90 1.39
C ILE A 51 2.10 6.69 0.98
N PRO A 52 1.31 6.09 1.88
CA PRO A 52 0.38 5.02 1.51
C PRO A 52 -0.70 5.53 0.56
N ILE A 53 -0.86 4.87 -0.59
CA ILE A 53 -1.85 5.25 -1.62
C ILE A 53 -2.93 4.20 -1.80
N LYS A 54 -2.66 2.93 -1.49
CA LYS A 54 -3.65 1.84 -1.55
C LYS A 54 -3.27 0.76 -0.54
N VAL A 55 -4.28 0.14 0.05
CA VAL A 55 -4.15 -1.07 0.87
C VAL A 55 -5.18 -2.08 0.40
N ALA A 56 -4.79 -3.33 0.25
CA ALA A 56 -5.72 -4.42 -0.06
C ALA A 56 -5.37 -5.65 0.78
N THR A 57 -6.38 -6.38 1.22
CA THR A 57 -6.22 -7.66 1.90
C THR A 57 -7.16 -8.68 1.29
N SER A 58 -6.62 -9.84 0.95
CA SER A 58 -7.44 -10.99 0.55
C SER A 58 -8.00 -11.65 1.81
N ILE A 59 -9.31 -11.87 1.83
CA ILE A 59 -10.03 -12.60 2.86
C ILE A 59 -10.82 -13.73 2.21
N PHE A 60 -11.35 -14.66 3.00
CA PHE A 60 -12.06 -15.83 2.46
C PHE A 60 -13.24 -15.47 1.53
N ILE A 61 -13.90 -14.34 1.78
CA ILE A 61 -15.08 -13.88 1.05
C ILE A 61 -14.78 -12.85 -0.07
N GLY A 62 -13.50 -12.56 -0.35
CA GLY A 62 -13.11 -11.62 -1.41
C GLY A 62 -11.90 -10.76 -1.06
N GLU A 63 -11.79 -9.60 -1.68
CA GLU A 63 -10.77 -8.60 -1.36
C GLU A 63 -11.42 -7.40 -0.66
N VAL A 64 -10.82 -6.98 0.44
CA VAL A 64 -11.16 -5.72 1.11
C VAL A 64 -10.00 -4.78 0.92
N GLY A 65 -10.28 -3.54 0.49
CA GLY A 65 -9.25 -2.56 0.27
C GLY A 65 -9.72 -1.14 0.51
N ALA A 66 -8.73 -0.26 0.59
CA ALA A 66 -8.91 1.18 0.64
C ALA A 66 -7.93 1.82 -0.34
N GLU A 67 -8.35 2.89 -1.00
CA GLU A 67 -7.50 3.69 -1.86
C GLU A 67 -7.53 5.16 -1.47
N LEU A 68 -6.45 5.87 -1.79
CA LEU A 68 -6.33 7.30 -1.52
C LEU A 68 -7.32 8.07 -2.39
N TYR A 69 -8.33 8.63 -1.75
CA TYR A 69 -9.36 9.41 -2.42
C TYR A 69 -8.93 10.86 -2.68
N ARG A 70 -8.39 11.51 -1.65
CA ARG A 70 -7.88 12.89 -1.70
C ARG A 70 -6.83 13.09 -0.61
N TYR A 71 -5.91 14.01 -0.83
CA TYR A 71 -4.94 14.47 0.16
C TYR A 71 -4.78 15.99 0.11
N SER A 72 -4.35 16.59 1.21
CA SER A 72 -4.05 18.02 1.36
C SER A 72 -2.98 18.23 2.44
N GLY A 73 -2.43 19.44 2.55
CA GLY A 73 -1.47 19.77 3.60
C GLY A 73 -0.05 19.21 3.42
N VAL A 74 0.28 18.66 2.24
CA VAL A 74 1.64 18.22 1.92
C VAL A 74 2.55 19.39 1.61
N ARG A 75 3.79 19.34 2.14
CA ARG A 75 4.83 20.31 1.84
C ARG A 75 5.42 20.03 0.45
N GLY A 76 4.98 20.81 -0.55
CA GLY A 76 5.43 20.68 -1.93
C GLY A 76 4.74 19.55 -2.70
N LYS A 77 5.25 19.23 -3.89
CA LYS A 77 4.69 18.18 -4.75
C LYS A 77 5.00 16.79 -4.19
N VAL A 78 4.08 15.86 -4.39
CA VAL A 78 4.32 14.42 -4.19
C VAL A 78 5.18 13.95 -5.37
N GLY A 79 6.41 13.52 -5.08
CA GLY A 79 7.43 13.29 -6.11
C GLY A 79 7.09 12.12 -7.02
N ALA A 80 6.35 11.15 -6.49
CA ALA A 80 5.92 9.99 -7.26
C ALA A 80 4.62 10.18 -8.07
N LYS A 81 3.96 11.35 -7.97
CA LYS A 81 2.71 11.61 -8.70
C LYS A 81 3.01 11.90 -10.18
N ILE A 82 2.32 11.20 -11.07
CA ILE A 82 2.50 11.28 -12.54
C ILE A 82 1.48 12.24 -13.16
N GLU A 83 0.22 12.13 -12.73
CA GLU A 83 -0.95 12.91 -13.20
C GLU A 83 -1.82 13.30 -12.00
#